data_AF-A0A7Y3GA27-F1
#
_entry.id   AF-A0A7Y3GA27-F1
#
_cell.length_a   1.000
_cell.length_b   1.000
_cell.length_c   1.000
_cell.angle_alpha   90.00
_cell.angle_beta   90.00
_cell.angle_gamma   90.00
#
_symmetry.space_group_name_H-M   'P 1'
#
loop_
_entity.id
_entity.type
_entity.pdbx_description
1 polymer ?
#
loop_
_entity_poly.entity_id
_entity_poly.type
_entity_poly.pdbx_seq_one_letter_code
_entity_poly.pdbx_strand_id
1 'polypeptide(L)'
;MDDANEATLLDARTRYYRANGFDEDGGDSRSWVRVALGPLPLYFPNSDARRRAVRYHDVHHVLTGYGTDWAGEAEIGAWEVASGCRDHLAAWHLNLSVMWVGLFVAPRRTWRAF
;
A
#
# COMPACT_ATOMS: atom_id res chain seq x y z
N MET A 1 -24.75 10.57 -17.23
CA MET A 1 -24.35 9.16 -17.31
C MET A 1 -23.30 9.12 -18.40
N ASP A 2 -22.09 8.64 -18.11
CA ASP A 2 -20.85 8.64 -18.93
C ASP A 2 -19.74 9.67 -18.58
N ASP A 3 -19.23 9.63 -17.35
CA ASP A 3 -17.89 10.16 -16.99
C ASP A 3 -17.04 9.13 -16.21
N ALA A 4 -17.66 8.01 -15.78
CA ALA A 4 -16.99 7.02 -14.95
C ALA A 4 -16.06 6.07 -15.74
N ASN A 5 -16.22 6.00 -17.08
CA ASN A 5 -15.52 5.05 -17.94
C ASN A 5 -14.23 5.58 -18.59
N GLU A 6 -13.86 6.85 -18.34
CA GLU A 6 -12.64 7.47 -18.91
C GLU A 6 -11.53 7.73 -17.89
N ALA A 7 -11.73 7.41 -16.61
CA ALA A 7 -10.71 7.67 -15.59
C ALA A 7 -9.46 6.81 -15.82
N THR A 8 -8.31 7.47 -15.98
CA THR A 8 -7.03 6.77 -16.10
C THR A 8 -6.59 6.20 -14.75
N LEU A 9 -5.63 5.27 -14.75
CA LEU A 9 -4.99 4.81 -13.50
C LEU A 9 -4.33 5.96 -12.73
N LEU A 10 -3.83 6.97 -13.45
CA LEU A 10 -3.28 8.18 -12.83
C LEU A 10 -4.37 8.95 -12.08
N ASP A 11 -5.52 9.18 -12.71
CA ASP A 11 -6.65 9.88 -12.08
C ASP A 11 -7.14 9.15 -10.84
N ALA A 12 -7.25 7.82 -10.93
CA ALA A 12 -7.68 6.99 -9.81
C ALA A 12 -6.68 7.04 -8.64
N ARG A 13 -5.38 6.96 -8.91
CA ARG A 13 -4.33 7.11 -7.88
C ARG A 13 -4.32 8.50 -7.26
N THR A 14 -4.48 9.56 -8.07
CA THR A 14 -4.56 10.94 -7.57
C THR A 14 -5.77 11.14 -6.65
N ARG A 15 -6.93 10.55 -6.99
CA ARG A 15 -8.10 10.56 -6.10
C ARG A 15 -7.83 9.80 -4.79
N TYR A 16 -7.16 8.65 -4.87
CA TYR A 16 -6.74 7.88 -3.69
C TYR A 16 -5.80 8.66 -2.77
N TYR A 17 -4.79 9.36 -3.31
CA TYR A 17 -3.88 10.19 -2.51
C TYR A 17 -4.64 11.31 -1.78
N ARG A 18 -5.53 12.01 -2.49
CA ARG A 18 -6.37 13.06 -1.89
C ARG A 18 -7.28 12.52 -0.80
N ALA A 19 -7.92 11.36 -1.01
CA ALA A 19 -8.83 10.75 -0.06
C ALA A 19 -8.13 10.32 1.24
N ASN A 20 -6.85 9.95 1.18
CA ASN A 20 -6.06 9.50 2.33
C ASN A 20 -5.15 10.59 2.93
N GLY A 21 -5.21 11.83 2.40
CA GLY A 21 -4.40 12.95 2.89
C GLY A 21 -2.90 12.80 2.60
N PHE A 22 -2.53 12.09 1.53
CA PHE A 22 -1.15 11.97 1.06
C PHE A 22 -0.75 13.17 0.20
N ASP A 23 0.56 13.38 0.06
CA ASP A 23 1.11 14.38 -0.87
C ASP A 23 0.73 14.05 -2.32
N GLU A 24 0.79 15.02 -3.23
CA GLU A 24 0.42 14.83 -4.65
C GLU A 24 1.26 13.75 -5.35
N ASP A 25 2.50 13.54 -4.90
CA ASP A 25 3.43 12.52 -5.38
C ASP A 25 3.45 11.25 -4.51
N GLY A 26 2.53 11.11 -3.54
CA GLY A 26 2.51 9.99 -2.59
C GLY A 26 3.69 9.98 -1.61
N GLY A 27 4.44 11.08 -1.51
CA GLY A 27 5.67 11.18 -0.72
C GLY A 27 6.90 10.60 -1.42
N ASP A 28 6.88 10.40 -2.74
CA ASP A 28 8.02 9.90 -3.53
C ASP A 28 9.25 10.82 -3.43
N SER A 29 9.04 12.15 -3.34
CA SER A 29 10.12 13.13 -3.16
C SER A 29 10.71 13.18 -1.75
N ARG A 30 10.08 12.53 -0.76
CA ARG A 30 10.57 12.56 0.63
C ARG A 30 11.80 11.66 0.79
N SER A 31 12.79 12.13 1.55
CA SER A 31 13.97 11.34 1.91
C SER A 31 13.71 10.33 3.03
N TRP A 32 12.67 10.57 3.84
CA TRP A 32 12.26 9.71 4.95
C TRP A 32 10.76 9.47 4.91
N VAL A 33 10.37 8.25 5.25
CA VAL A 33 8.98 7.81 5.32
C VAL A 33 8.60 7.65 6.77
N ARG A 34 7.41 8.13 7.12
CA ARG A 34 6.81 7.90 8.44
C ARG A 34 5.80 6.77 8.32
N VAL A 35 6.03 5.68 9.05
CA VAL A 35 5.02 4.63 9.28
C VAL A 35 4.62 4.70 10.75
N ALA A 36 3.35 4.91 11.03
CA ALA A 36 2.86 4.86 12.41
C ALA A 36 2.70 3.39 12.79
N LEU A 37 3.44 2.90 13.80
CA LEU A 37 3.20 1.61 14.44
C LEU A 37 2.38 1.86 15.73
N GLY A 38 1.06 2.00 15.58
CA GLY A 38 0.20 2.45 16.69
C GLY A 38 0.60 3.86 17.16
N PRO A 39 0.86 4.09 18.47
CA PRO A 39 1.25 5.41 18.98
C PRO A 39 2.70 5.81 18.67
N LEU A 40 3.53 4.89 18.17
CA LEU A 40 4.96 5.13 17.92
C LEU A 40 5.20 5.44 16.45
N PRO A 41 5.66 6.66 16.10
CA PRO A 41 6.06 6.97 14.74
C PRO A 41 7.43 6.36 14.44
N LEU A 42 7.50 5.44 13.49
CA LEU A 42 8.74 4.92 12.94
C LEU A 42 9.12 5.69 11.68
N TYR A 43 10.38 6.08 11.58
CA TYR A 43 10.93 6.73 10.40
C TYR A 43 12.04 5.88 9.81
N PHE A 44 12.02 5.68 8.50
CA PHE A 44 13.10 5.01 7.78
C PHE A 44 13.36 5.68 6.42
N PRO A 45 14.56 5.51 5.84
CA PRO A 45 14.93 6.15 4.58
C PRO A 45 14.03 5.69 3.43
N ASN A 46 13.65 6.62 2.55
CA ASN A 46 12.89 6.32 1.34
C ASN A 46 13.82 5.83 0.23
N SER A 47 14.30 4.59 0.36
CA SER A 47 15.21 3.97 -0.61
C SER A 47 14.60 3.88 -2.01
N ASP A 48 15.44 3.86 -3.05
CA ASP A 48 14.98 3.69 -4.44
C ASP A 48 14.19 2.38 -4.63
N ALA A 49 14.60 1.32 -3.93
CA ALA A 49 13.90 0.03 -3.95
C ALA A 49 12.46 0.15 -3.42
N ARG A 50 12.27 0.91 -2.34
CA ARG A 50 10.93 1.20 -1.82
C ARG A 50 10.14 2.10 -2.76
N ARG A 51 10.74 3.20 -3.25
CA ARG A 51 10.05 4.12 -4.19
C ARG A 51 9.54 3.39 -5.42
N ARG A 52 10.33 2.46 -5.96
CA ARG A 52 9.88 1.57 -7.05
C ARG A 52 8.69 0.70 -6.66
N ALA A 53 8.72 0.09 -5.47
CA ALA A 53 7.66 -0.80 -5.01
C ALA A 53 6.35 -0.06 -4.66
N VAL A 54 6.45 1.06 -3.92
CA VAL A 54 5.29 1.78 -3.39
C VAL A 54 4.38 2.33 -4.49
N ARG A 55 4.95 2.74 -5.63
CA ARG A 55 4.18 3.22 -6.79
C ARG A 55 3.20 2.17 -7.33
N TYR A 56 3.55 0.89 -7.27
CA TYR A 56 2.65 -0.20 -7.67
C TYR A 56 1.67 -0.53 -6.55
N HIS A 57 2.17 -0.61 -5.32
CA HIS A 57 1.37 -0.85 -4.13
C HIS A 57 0.19 0.14 -3.98
N ASP A 58 0.44 1.44 -4.20
CA ASP A 58 -0.63 2.47 -4.17
C ASP A 58 -1.68 2.23 -5.26
N VAL A 59 -1.28 1.76 -6.44
CA VAL A 59 -2.21 1.37 -7.51
C VAL A 59 -2.96 0.09 -7.15
N HIS A 60 -2.32 -0.83 -6.45
CA HIS A 60 -2.99 -2.04 -5.95
C HIS A 60 -4.04 -1.71 -4.88
N HIS A 61 -3.85 -0.68 -4.04
CA HIS A 61 -4.90 -0.17 -3.15
C HIS A 61 -6.11 0.31 -3.95
N VAL A 62 -5.87 1.09 -5.02
CA VAL A 62 -6.93 1.54 -5.92
C VAL A 62 -7.67 0.37 -6.56
N LEU A 63 -6.94 -0.66 -7.02
CA LEU A 63 -7.50 -1.82 -7.72
C LEU A 63 -8.33 -2.72 -6.80
N THR A 64 -7.83 -2.98 -5.59
CA THR A 64 -8.43 -3.94 -4.65
C THR A 64 -9.48 -3.30 -3.75
N GLY A 65 -9.39 -1.98 -3.53
CA GLY A 65 -10.23 -1.25 -2.58
C GLY A 65 -9.86 -1.49 -1.11
N TYR A 66 -8.75 -2.17 -0.82
CA TYR A 66 -8.25 -2.31 0.54
C TYR A 66 -7.80 -0.96 1.09
N GLY A 67 -8.21 -0.64 2.33
CA GLY A 67 -7.91 0.64 2.98
C GLY A 67 -6.45 0.76 3.43
N THR A 68 -6.09 1.93 3.98
CA THR A 68 -4.75 2.22 4.52
C THR A 68 -4.70 2.09 6.05
N ASP A 69 -5.68 1.41 6.65
CA ASP A 69 -5.64 1.03 8.06
C ASP A 69 -4.90 -0.31 8.22
N TRP A 70 -4.59 -0.72 9.45
CA TRP A 70 -3.84 -1.96 9.67
C TRP A 70 -4.47 -3.21 9.04
N ALA A 71 -5.80 -3.25 8.97
CA ALA A 71 -6.49 -4.39 8.39
C ALA A 71 -6.39 -4.37 6.86
N GLY A 72 -6.56 -3.20 6.23
CA GLY A 72 -6.42 -3.02 4.77
C GLY A 72 -4.99 -3.21 4.30
N GLU A 73 -4.01 -2.68 5.03
CA GLU A 73 -2.58 -2.90 4.78
C GLU A 73 -2.20 -4.39 4.88
N ALA A 74 -2.80 -5.10 5.84
CA ALA A 74 -2.64 -6.55 5.94
C ALA A 74 -3.29 -7.32 4.78
N GLU A 75 -4.48 -6.90 4.34
CA GLU A 75 -5.17 -7.49 3.19
C GLU A 75 -4.36 -7.30 1.91
N ILE A 76 -3.90 -6.08 1.61
CA ILE A 76 -3.11 -5.82 0.41
C ILE A 76 -1.75 -6.52 0.47
N GLY A 77 -1.09 -6.54 1.64
CA GLY A 77 0.17 -7.26 1.82
C GLY A 77 0.01 -8.75 1.54
N ALA A 78 -1.07 -9.36 2.03
CA ALA A 78 -1.40 -10.75 1.75
C ALA A 78 -1.68 -11.00 0.26
N TRP A 79 -2.49 -10.15 -0.37
CA TRP A 79 -2.82 -10.22 -1.79
C TRP A 79 -1.57 -10.08 -2.69
N GLU A 80 -0.67 -9.15 -2.38
CA GLU A 80 0.56 -8.93 -3.14
C GLU A 80 1.58 -10.08 -2.97
N VAL A 81 1.62 -10.71 -1.78
CA VAL A 81 2.43 -11.92 -1.54
C VAL A 81 1.88 -13.09 -2.36
N ALA A 82 0.55 -13.28 -2.39
CA ALA A 82 -0.09 -14.35 -3.14
C ALA A 82 0.01 -14.16 -4.67
N SER A 83 -0.14 -12.92 -5.15
CA SER A 83 0.02 -12.57 -6.57
C SER A 83 1.49 -12.57 -7.02
N GLY A 84 2.42 -12.45 -6.06
CA GLY A 84 3.86 -12.40 -6.27
C GLY A 84 4.40 -10.98 -6.48
N CYS A 85 5.48 -10.65 -5.77
CA CYS A 85 6.13 -9.33 -5.84
C CYS A 85 7.30 -9.24 -6.85
N ARG A 86 7.55 -10.31 -7.63
CA ARG A 86 8.61 -10.37 -8.66
C ARG A 86 10.00 -10.04 -8.09
N ASP A 87 10.76 -9.15 -8.74
CA ASP A 87 12.09 -8.67 -8.32
C ASP A 87 12.05 -7.55 -7.27
N HIS A 88 10.86 -7.13 -6.82
CA HIS A 88 10.71 -6.08 -5.82
C HIS A 88 10.95 -6.61 -4.40
N LEU A 89 12.22 -6.77 -4.01
CA LEU A 89 12.58 -7.24 -2.66
C LEU A 89 12.00 -6.38 -1.53
N ALA A 90 11.92 -5.05 -1.74
CA ALA A 90 11.29 -4.15 -0.77
C ALA A 90 9.79 -4.47 -0.59
N ALA A 91 9.08 -4.82 -1.66
CA ALA A 91 7.69 -5.25 -1.58
C ALA A 91 7.56 -6.57 -0.80
N TRP A 92 8.39 -7.58 -1.12
CA TRP A 92 8.41 -8.83 -0.36
C TRP A 92 8.59 -8.59 1.15
N HIS A 93 9.58 -7.79 1.55
CA HIS A 93 9.84 -7.53 2.96
C HIS A 93 8.70 -6.78 3.65
N LEU A 94 8.18 -5.72 3.03
CA LEU A 94 7.11 -4.90 3.63
C LEU A 94 5.79 -5.68 3.70
N ASN A 95 5.43 -6.39 2.63
CA ASN A 95 4.18 -7.12 2.53
C ASN A 95 4.14 -8.33 3.47
N LEU A 96 5.23 -9.08 3.59
CA LEU A 96 5.33 -10.16 4.57
C LEU A 96 5.26 -9.62 6.01
N SER A 97 5.86 -8.46 6.28
CA SER A 97 5.83 -7.84 7.61
C SER A 97 4.41 -7.43 8.00
N VAL A 98 3.66 -6.78 7.10
CA VAL A 98 2.30 -6.35 7.40
C VAL A 98 1.28 -7.48 7.35
N MET A 99 1.48 -8.47 6.47
CA MET A 99 0.72 -9.72 6.47
C MET A 99 0.87 -10.44 7.82
N TRP A 100 2.09 -10.50 8.38
CA TRP A 100 2.33 -11.07 9.71
C TRP A 100 1.56 -10.34 10.81
N VAL A 101 1.55 -9.01 10.80
CA VAL A 101 0.71 -8.20 11.70
C VAL A 101 -0.79 -8.52 11.49
N GLY A 102 -1.19 -8.70 10.24
CA GLY A 102 -2.55 -9.07 9.83
C GLY A 102 -3.08 -10.35 10.44
N LEU A 103 -2.21 -11.34 10.67
CA LEU A 103 -2.57 -12.59 11.35
C LEU A 103 -3.05 -12.38 12.80
N PHE A 104 -2.72 -11.24 13.41
CA PHE A 104 -3.17 -10.87 14.75
C PHE A 104 -4.28 -9.81 14.74
N VAL A 105 -4.21 -8.83 13.81
CA VAL A 105 -5.18 -7.72 13.75
C VAL A 105 -6.47 -8.11 13.03
N ALA A 106 -6.37 -8.82 11.90
CA ALA A 106 -7.50 -9.16 11.05
C ALA A 106 -7.30 -10.54 10.36
N PRO A 107 -7.16 -11.64 11.11
CA PRO A 107 -6.71 -12.94 10.58
C PRO A 107 -7.58 -13.47 9.45
N ARG A 108 -8.91 -13.41 9.61
CA ARG A 108 -9.86 -13.90 8.61
C ARG A 108 -9.85 -13.08 7.32
N ARG A 109 -9.59 -11.78 7.41
CA ARG A 109 -9.52 -10.86 6.26
C ARG A 109 -8.21 -11.09 5.50
N THR A 110 -7.09 -11.09 6.23
CA THR A 110 -5.75 -11.40 5.73
C THR A 110 -5.72 -12.75 5.00
N TRP A 111 -6.26 -13.81 5.62
CA TRP A 111 -6.32 -15.15 5.00
C TRP A 111 -7.18 -15.21 3.73
N ARG A 112 -8.23 -14.40 3.63
CA ARG A 112 -9.09 -14.36 2.43
C ARG A 112 -8.48 -13.56 1.29
N ALA A 113 -7.55 -12.65 1.60
CA ALA A 113 -6.88 -11.82 0.62
C ALA A 113 -5.65 -12.52 0.01
N PHE A 114 -5.03 -13.44 0.76
CA PHE A 114 -4.03 -14.40 0.26
C PHE A 114 -4.67 -15.44 -0.66
#